data_AF-A0AAX4AUT7-F1
#
_entry.id   AF-A0AAX4AUT7-F1
#
_cell.length_a   1.000
_cell.length_b   1.000
_cell.length_c   1.000
_cell.angle_alpha   90.00
_cell.angle_beta   90.00
_cell.angle_gamma   90.00
#
_symmetry.space_group_name_H-M   'P 1'
#
loop_
_entity.id
_entity.type
_entity.pdbx_description
1 polymer ?
#
loop_
_entity_poly.entity_id
_entity_poly.type
_entity_poly.pdbx_seq_one_letter_code
_entity_poly.pdbx_strand_id
1 'polypeptide(L)' 'MNRKQFAVIAVFTAMETYFFNEATMAGQMLFAFFWALLILRNLQTAYMVEKIANAIEKEMKKKRK' A
#
# COMPACT_ATOMS: atom_id res chain seq x y z
N MET A 1 7.95 5.15 -9.12
CA MET A 1 7.35 3.79 -9.19
C MET A 1 7.03 3.45 -10.63
N ASN A 2 7.33 2.23 -11.09
CA ASN A 2 6.83 1.77 -12.39
C ASN A 2 5.30 1.69 -12.31
N ARG A 3 4.56 2.21 -13.31
CA ARG A 3 3.07 2.25 -13.30
C ARG A 3 2.43 0.89 -13.01
N LYS A 4 3.12 -0.19 -13.40
CA LYS A 4 2.74 -1.58 -13.13
C LYS A 4 2.73 -1.91 -11.63
N GLN A 5 3.74 -1.48 -10.86
CA GLN A 5 3.78 -1.72 -9.40
C GLN A 5 2.66 -0.96 -8.67
N PHE A 6 2.34 0.26 -9.12
CA PHE A 6 1.19 1.00 -8.60
C PHE A 6 -0.11 0.23 -8.82
N ALA A 7 -0.34 -0.21 -10.07
CA ALA A 7 -1.54 -0.96 -10.43
C ALA A 7 -1.67 -2.26 -9.62
N VAL A 8 -0.56 -3.00 -9.44
CA VAL A 8 -0.56 -4.20 -8.59
C VAL A 8 -0.94 -3.85 -7.14
N ILE A 9 -0.28 -2.87 -6.52
CA ILE A 9 -0.58 -2.49 -5.13
C ILE A 9 -2.03 -2.03 -4.99
N ALA A 10 -2.56 -1.25 -5.95
CA ALA A 10 -3.94 -0.78 -5.94
C ALA A 10 -4.96 -1.93 -6.05
N VAL A 11 -4.74 -2.88 -6.97
CA VAL A 11 -5.62 -4.06 -7.14
C VAL A 11 -5.60 -4.94 -5.90
N PHE A 12 -4.42 -5.20 -5.33
CA PHE A 12 -4.28 -5.96 -4.09
C PHE A 12 -4.97 -5.25 -2.91
N THR A 13 -4.78 -3.94 -2.76
CA THR A 13 -5.44 -3.15 -1.72
C THR A 13 -6.97 -3.19 -1.84
N ALA A 14 -7.51 -3.13 -3.07
CA ALA A 14 -8.95 -3.24 -3.30
C ALA A 14 -9.49 -4.64 -2.94
N MET A 15 -8.77 -5.70 -3.31
CA MET A 15 -9.12 -7.08 -2.94
C MET A 15 -9.07 -7.29 -1.42
N GLU A 16 -7.99 -6.85 -0.77
CA GLU A 16 -7.81 -6.98 0.68
C GLU A 16 -8.92 -6.24 1.44
N THR A 17 -9.32 -5.06 0.96
CA THR A 17 -10.44 -4.29 1.54
C THR A 17 -11.78 -5.03 1.40
N TYR A 18 -12.02 -5.67 0.25
CA TYR A 18 -13.22 -6.49 0.05
C TYR A 18 -13.26 -7.68 1.02
N PHE A 19 -12.17 -8.46 1.09
CA PHE A 19 -12.08 -9.61 2.00
C PHE A 19 -12.10 -9.20 3.47
N PHE A 20 -11.52 -8.06 3.82
CA PHE A 20 -11.62 -7.50 5.17
C PHE A 20 -13.07 -7.18 5.53
N ASN A 21 -13.81 -6.54 4.63
CA ASN A 21 -15.21 -6.20 4.86
C ASN A 21 -16.08 -7.45 5.00
N GLU A 22 -15.88 -8.44 4.13
CA GLU A 22 -16.58 -9.73 4.20
C GLU A 22 -16.24 -10.49 5.50
N ALA A 23 -14.95 -10.56 5.87
CA ALA A 23 -14.53 -11.21 7.12
C ALA A 23 -15.07 -10.51 8.36
N THR A 24 -15.20 -9.18 8.31
CA THR A 24 -15.80 -8.38 9.39
C THR A 24 -17.30 -8.64 9.49
N MET A 25 -18.02 -8.66 8.37
CA MET A 25 -19.45 -8.98 8.32
C MET A 25 -19.74 -10.43 8.75
N ALA A 26 -18.87 -11.36 8.39
CA ALA A 26 -18.95 -12.76 8.81
C ALA A 26 -18.51 -13.01 10.27
N GLY A 27 -18.08 -11.97 11.00
CA GLY A 27 -17.62 -12.08 12.40
C GLY A 27 -16.30 -12.84 12.57
N GLN A 28 -15.56 -13.09 11.49
CA GLN A 28 -14.31 -13.83 11.51
C GLN A 28 -13.14 -12.92 11.90
N MET A 29 -13.04 -12.57 13.18
CA MET A 29 -12.05 -11.62 13.71
C MET A 29 -10.58 -11.97 13.39
N LEU A 30 -10.21 -13.25 13.35
CA LEU A 30 -8.85 -13.68 12.97
C LEU A 30 -8.52 -13.32 11.52
N PHE A 31 -9.45 -13.57 10.60
CA PHE A 31 -9.28 -13.23 9.19
C PHE A 31 -9.38 -11.72 8.98
N ALA A 32 -10.30 -11.03 9.64
CA ALA A 32 -10.38 -9.58 9.59
C ALA A 32 -9.08 -8.92 10.06
N PHE A 33 -8.50 -9.39 11.16
CA PHE A 33 -7.22 -8.90 11.65
C PHE A 33 -6.07 -9.17 10.66
N PHE A 34 -6.03 -10.37 10.08
CA PHE A 34 -5.06 -10.73 9.04
C PHE A 34 -5.13 -9.80 7.82
N TRP A 35 -6.34 -9.55 7.29
CA TRP A 35 -6.55 -8.64 6.16
C TRP A 35 -6.23 -7.18 6.53
N ALA A 36 -6.55 -6.73 7.75
CA ALA A 36 -6.22 -5.39 8.22
C ALA A 36 -4.70 -5.14 8.28
N LEU A 37 -3.91 -6.13 8.71
CA LEU A 37 -2.45 -6.03 8.73
C LEU A 37 -1.86 -5.93 7.31
N LEU A 38 -2.42 -6.67 6.35
CA LEU A 38 -1.99 -6.61 4.95
C LEU A 38 -2.29 -5.23 4.32
N ILE A 39 -3.49 -4.70 4.57
CA ILE A 39 -3.89 -3.35 4.13
C ILE A 39 -2.95 -2.29 4.72
N LEU A 40 -2.64 -2.39 6.01
CA LEU A 40 -1.72 -1.47 6.69
C LEU A 40 -0.33 -1.50 6.04
N ARG A 41 0.18 -2.68 5.71
CA ARG A 41 1.48 -2.84 5.02
C ARG A 41 1.45 -2.23 3.62
N ASN A 42 0.37 -2.44 2.85
CA ASN A 42 0.22 -1.85 1.53
C ASN A 42 0.12 -0.32 1.59
N LEU A 43 -0.60 0.24 2.57
CA LEU A 43 -0.67 1.68 2.82
C LEU A 43 0.71 2.24 3.16
N GLN A 44 1.44 1.61 4.08
CA GLN A 44 2.80 2.01 4.44
C GLN A 44 3.73 1.95 3.23
N THR A 45 3.62 0.92 2.40
CA THR A 45 4.41 0.79 1.17
C THR A 45 4.08 1.90 0.18
N ALA A 46 2.81 2.25 -0.01
CA ALA A 46 2.40 3.38 -0.84
C ALA A 46 2.97 4.71 -0.32
N TYR A 47 2.87 4.95 1.00
CA TYR A 47 3.38 6.15 1.65
C TYR A 47 4.92 6.25 1.61
N MET A 48 5.59 5.12 1.81
CA MET A 48 7.05 5.02 1.78
C MET A 48 7.59 5.20 0.36
N VAL A 49 6.89 4.69 -0.65
CA VAL A 49 7.20 4.96 -2.06
C VAL A 49 7.11 6.45 -2.37
N GLU A 50 6.10 7.15 -1.85
CA GLU A 50 5.95 8.60 -2.02
C GLU A 50 7.11 9.36 -1.37
N LYS A 51 7.51 8.95 -0.16
CA LYS A 51 8.63 9.54 0.58
C LYS A 51 9.98 9.25 -0.07
N ILE A 52 10.20 8.03 -0.58
CA ILE A 52 11.41 7.63 -1.31
C ILE A 52 11.47 8.35 -2.66
N ALA A 53 10.35 8.46 -3.39
CA ALA A 53 10.30 9.22 -4.63
C ALA A 53 10.66 10.69 -4.41
N ASN A 54 10.09 11.32 -3.37
CA ASN A 54 10.44 12.69 -2.98
C ASN A 54 11.92 12.81 -2.55
N ALA A 55 12.46 11.85 -1.80
CA ALA A 55 13.87 11.86 -1.37
C ALA A 55 14.83 11.71 -2.57
N ILE A 56 14.53 10.81 -3.50
CA ILE A 56 15.31 10.62 -4.73
C ILE A 56 15.22 11.86 -5.63
N GLU A 57 14.04 12.46 -5.77
CA GLU A 57 13.86 13.69 -6.56
C GLU A 57 14.66 14.86 -5.96
N LYS A 58 14.68 14.97 -4.63
CA LYS A 58 15.44 15.99 -3.90
C LYS A 58 16.96 15.81 -4.06
N GLU A 59 17.46 14.59 -3.99
CA GLU A 59 18.88 14.27 -4.21
C GLU A 59 19.28 14.44 -5.70
N MET A 60 18.39 14.12 -6.64
CA MET A 60 18.61 14.36 -8.07
C MET A 60 18.65 15.86 -8.41
N LYS A 61 17.80 16.69 -7.80
CA LYS A 61 17.84 18.16 -7.96
C LYS A 61 19.12 18.76 -7.37
N LYS A 62 19.66 18.18 -6.29
CA LYS A 62 20.89 18.65 -5.63
C LYS A 62 22.15 18.39 -6.47
N LYS A 63 22.18 17.32 -7.26
CA LYS A 63 23.28 17.02 -8.20
C LYS A 63 23.27 17.84 -9.49
N ARG A 64 22.21 18.60 -9.77
CA ARG A 64 22.04 19.41 -11.00
C ARG A 64 22.33 20.91 -10.78
N LYS A 65 22.79 21.30 -9.60
CA LYS A 65 23.32 22.64 -9.30
C LYS A 65 24.84 22.63 -9.29
#